data_AF-A0A7C3A6G5-F1
#
_entry.id   AF-A0A7C3A6G5-F1
#
_cell.length_a   1.000
_cell.length_b   1.000
_cell.length_c   1.000
_cell.angle_alpha   90.00
_cell.angle_beta   90.00
_cell.angle_gamma   90.00
#
_symmetry.space_group_name_H-M   'P 1'
#
loop_
_entity.id
_entity.type
_entity.pdbx_description
1 polymer ?
#
loop_
_entity_poly.entity_id
_entity_poly.type
_entity_poly.pdbx_seq_one_letter_code
_entity_poly.pdbx_strand_id
1 'polypeptide(L)'
;MIVWIYWAIGLTLTTYLSAWIVRRWREMGLPALVAFYTIYLAASQILATRIVELNLGFWSLYAPAAVFLYPFIAQAIDMINEAYGLRAAQASIFVAFVTQVLLVLFILLVRNLPPAPFFADEEAWQRIFTQGVRITAASWAAFLICQTIDA
;
A
#
# COMPACT_ATOMS: atom_id res chain seq x y z
N MET A 1 -22.70 -2.11 2.97
CA MET A 1 -23.15 -2.43 1.60
C MET A 1 -22.55 -1.50 0.53
N ILE A 2 -22.61 -0.18 0.72
CA ILE A 2 -22.05 0.81 -0.23
C ILE A 2 -20.52 0.65 -0.45
N VAL A 3 -19.78 0.22 0.58
CA VAL A 3 -18.32 -0.03 0.49
C VAL A 3 -17.91 -0.99 -0.61
N TRP A 4 -18.63 -2.09 -0.75
CA TRP A 4 -18.32 -3.10 -1.77
C TRP A 4 -18.56 -2.59 -3.18
N ILE A 5 -19.52 -1.66 -3.36
CA ILE A 5 -19.85 -1.08 -4.66
C ILE A 5 -18.71 -0.16 -5.11
N TYR A 6 -18.32 0.84 -4.31
CA TYR A 6 -17.23 1.73 -4.74
C TYR A 6 -15.88 1.00 -4.77
N TRP A 7 -15.68 -0.02 -3.95
CA TRP A 7 -14.48 -0.85 -4.00
C TRP A 7 -14.40 -1.63 -5.32
N ALA A 8 -15.48 -2.30 -5.74
CA ALA A 8 -15.52 -3.05 -7.00
C ALA A 8 -15.40 -2.13 -8.22
N ILE A 9 -16.09 -0.98 -8.21
CA ILE A 9 -15.98 0.04 -9.25
C ILE A 9 -14.54 0.57 -9.32
N GLY A 10 -13.95 0.89 -8.17
CA GLY A 10 -12.57 1.38 -8.08
C GLY A 10 -11.58 0.39 -8.64
N LEU A 11 -11.66 -0.89 -8.23
CA LEU A 11 -10.80 -1.95 -8.73
C LEU A 11 -10.92 -2.06 -10.25
N THR A 12 -12.15 -2.23 -10.75
CA THR A 12 -12.45 -2.31 -12.19
C THR A 12 -11.89 -1.13 -12.97
N LEU A 13 -12.12 0.10 -12.50
CA LEU A 13 -11.65 1.31 -13.15
C LEU A 13 -10.13 1.38 -13.18
N THR A 14 -9.46 1.05 -12.07
CA THR A 14 -8.00 1.01 -12.03
C THR A 14 -7.42 -0.08 -12.94
N THR A 15 -8.09 -1.24 -13.09
CA THR A 15 -7.69 -2.28 -14.05
C THR A 15 -7.78 -1.79 -15.48
N TYR A 16 -8.93 -1.23 -15.88
CA TYR A 16 -9.11 -0.73 -17.24
C TYR A 16 -8.15 0.41 -17.56
N LEU A 17 -7.97 1.35 -16.63
CA LEU A 17 -7.02 2.44 -16.79
C LEU A 17 -5.59 1.93 -16.96
N SER A 18 -5.15 1.03 -16.07
CA SER A 18 -3.82 0.42 -16.13
C SER A 18 -3.60 -0.31 -17.46
N ALA A 19 -4.58 -1.12 -17.90
CA ALA A 19 -4.49 -1.86 -19.15
C ALA A 19 -4.49 -0.93 -20.37
N TRP A 20 -5.28 0.13 -20.33
CA TRP A 20 -5.30 1.16 -21.37
C TRP A 20 -3.97 1.90 -21.47
N ILE A 21 -3.36 2.32 -20.35
CA ILE A 21 -2.06 2.98 -20.32
C ILE A 21 -0.99 2.07 -20.92
N VAL A 22 -0.90 0.82 -20.47
CA VAL A 22 0.08 -0.17 -20.95
C VAL A 22 -0.05 -0.42 -22.46
N ARG A 23 -1.28 -0.53 -22.96
CA ARG A 23 -1.56 -0.75 -24.39
C ARG A 23 -1.26 0.48 -25.24
N ARG A 24 -1.60 1.67 -24.76
CA ARG A 24 -1.53 2.90 -25.54
C ARG A 24 -0.14 3.55 -25.50
N TRP A 25 0.59 3.43 -24.39
CA TRP A 25 1.88 4.09 -24.15
C TRP A 25 2.92 3.05 -23.68
N ARG A 26 3.57 2.36 -24.61
CA ARG A 26 4.51 1.27 -24.27
C ARG A 26 5.69 1.73 -23.40
N GLU A 27 6.18 2.96 -23.59
CA GLU A 27 7.30 3.52 -22.82
C GLU A 27 6.90 3.95 -21.39
N MET A 28 5.69 4.51 -21.22
CA MET A 28 5.22 5.00 -19.92
C MET A 28 4.44 3.97 -19.11
N GLY A 29 4.07 2.84 -19.71
CA GLY A 29 3.25 1.83 -19.03
C GLY A 29 3.92 1.24 -17.78
N LEU A 30 5.21 0.87 -17.86
CA LEU A 30 5.93 0.35 -16.69
C LEU A 30 6.05 1.41 -15.57
N PRO A 31 6.56 2.64 -15.82
CA PRO A 31 6.58 3.69 -14.81
C PRO A 31 5.21 3.98 -14.18
N ALA A 32 4.14 3.97 -14.97
CA ALA A 32 2.79 4.21 -14.48
C ALA A 32 2.31 3.09 -13.54
N LEU A 33 2.52 1.82 -13.91
CA LEU A 33 2.17 0.69 -13.05
C LEU A 33 3.00 0.69 -11.76
N VAL A 34 4.29 1.02 -11.83
CA VAL A 34 5.15 1.16 -10.65
C VAL A 34 4.64 2.27 -9.74
N ALA A 35 4.21 3.39 -10.30
CA ALA A 35 3.63 4.49 -9.53
C ALA A 35 2.32 4.07 -8.81
N PHE A 36 1.42 3.37 -9.51
CA PHE A 36 0.21 2.80 -8.90
C PHE A 36 0.54 1.81 -7.79
N TYR A 37 1.44 0.86 -8.05
CA TYR A 37 1.88 -0.11 -7.07
C TYR A 37 2.47 0.57 -5.81
N THR A 38 3.30 1.59 -6.01
CA THR A 38 3.94 2.35 -4.93
C THR A 38 2.92 3.10 -4.07
N ILE A 39 1.95 3.80 -4.68
CA ILE A 39 0.92 4.53 -3.91
C ILE A 39 -0.03 3.58 -3.19
N TYR A 40 -0.37 2.43 -3.79
CA TYR A 40 -1.20 1.42 -3.11
C TYR A 40 -0.50 0.86 -1.88
N LEU A 41 0.80 0.55 -1.97
CA LEU A 41 1.59 0.12 -0.84
C LEU A 41 1.70 1.20 0.24
N ALA A 42 2.02 2.44 -0.14
CA ALA A 42 2.12 3.56 0.80
C ALA A 42 0.79 3.80 1.54
N ALA A 43 -0.33 3.81 0.81
CA ALA A 43 -1.66 3.94 1.40
C ALA A 43 -1.98 2.77 2.32
N SER A 44 -1.61 1.54 1.95
CA SER A 44 -1.86 0.36 2.78
C SER A 44 -1.19 0.46 4.16
N GLN A 45 0.05 0.97 4.24
CA GLN A 45 0.75 1.12 5.51
C GLN A 45 0.08 2.14 6.44
N ILE A 46 -0.34 3.28 5.89
CA ILE A 46 -0.98 4.33 6.69
C ILE A 46 -2.38 3.88 7.13
N LEU A 47 -3.17 3.33 6.21
CA LEU A 47 -4.55 2.92 6.46
C LEU A 47 -4.65 1.65 7.32
N ALA A 48 -3.59 0.85 7.44
CA ALA A 48 -3.55 -0.32 8.32
C ALA A 48 -3.72 0.03 9.80
N THR A 49 -3.46 1.28 10.19
CA THR A 49 -3.66 1.77 11.57
C THR A 49 -5.13 1.75 12.01
N ARG A 50 -6.07 1.79 11.05
CA ARG A 50 -7.51 1.74 11.31
C ARG A 50 -8.02 0.31 11.23
N ILE A 51 -8.41 -0.25 12.36
CA ILE A 51 -9.16 -1.52 12.41
C ILE A 51 -10.62 -1.25 12.05
N VAL A 52 -11.20 -2.09 11.19
CA VAL A 52 -12.60 -2.03 10.77
C VAL A 52 -13.30 -3.34 11.10
N GLU A 53 -14.61 -3.24 11.35
CA GLU A 53 -15.50 -4.39 11.43
C GLU A 53 -16.05 -4.72 10.04
N LEU A 54 -15.84 -5.96 9.62
CA LEU A 54 -16.38 -6.55 8.41
C LEU A 54 -17.51 -7.49 8.78
N ASN A 55 -18.74 -6.99 8.70
CA ASN A 55 -19.92 -7.81 8.88
C ASN A 55 -20.24 -8.55 7.58
N LEU A 56 -20.06 -9.88 7.60
CA LEU A 56 -20.30 -10.77 6.47
C LEU A 56 -21.74 -11.30 6.43
N GLY A 57 -22.62 -10.80 7.30
CA GLY A 57 -24.02 -11.24 7.45
C GLY A 57 -24.19 -12.47 8.36
N PHE A 58 -23.20 -13.36 8.40
CA PHE A 58 -23.18 -14.55 9.26
C PHE A 58 -22.10 -14.49 10.37
N TRP A 59 -21.13 -13.59 10.24
CA TRP A 59 -20.02 -13.42 11.20
C TRP A 59 -19.41 -12.01 11.06
N SER A 60 -18.91 -11.44 12.16
CA SER A 60 -18.17 -10.18 12.15
C SER A 60 -16.67 -10.44 12.32
N LEU A 61 -15.88 -9.95 11.35
CA LEU A 61 -14.42 -10.06 11.37
C LEU A 61 -13.79 -8.68 11.59
N TYR A 62 -12.77 -8.60 12.44
CA TYR A 62 -12.04 -7.37 12.69
C TYR A 62 -10.68 -7.45 11.99
N ALA A 63 -10.40 -6.49 11.12
CA ALA A 63 -9.15 -6.45 10.37
C ALA A 63 -8.71 -5.02 10.08
N PRO A 64 -7.43 -4.78 9.80
CA PRO A 64 -6.97 -3.50 9.28
C PRO A 64 -7.72 -3.11 7.99
N ALA A 65 -8.08 -1.85 7.85
CA ALA A 65 -8.74 -1.32 6.64
C ALA A 65 -7.88 -1.52 5.38
N ALA A 66 -6.57 -1.63 5.54
CA ALA A 66 -5.62 -1.93 4.47
C ALA A 66 -5.93 -3.21 3.69
N VAL A 67 -6.71 -4.15 4.26
CA VAL A 67 -7.10 -5.40 3.57
C VAL A 67 -7.77 -5.13 2.23
N PHE A 68 -8.55 -4.04 2.11
CA PHE A 68 -9.19 -3.65 0.86
C PHE A 68 -8.22 -3.21 -0.25
N LEU A 69 -6.98 -2.86 0.10
CA LEU A 69 -5.98 -2.40 -0.86
C LEU A 69 -5.16 -3.56 -1.45
N TYR A 70 -5.09 -4.73 -0.79
CA TYR A 70 -4.31 -5.86 -1.30
C TYR A 70 -4.68 -6.28 -2.73
N PRO A 71 -5.96 -6.32 -3.14
CA PRO A 71 -6.31 -6.67 -4.52
C PRO A 71 -5.78 -5.66 -5.56
N PHE A 72 -5.70 -4.36 -5.20
CA PHE A 72 -5.08 -3.35 -6.06
C PHE A 72 -3.56 -3.55 -6.17
N ILE A 73 -2.92 -3.87 -5.04
CA ILE A 73 -1.48 -4.16 -4.97
C ILE A 73 -1.13 -5.39 -5.82
N ALA A 74 -1.85 -6.50 -5.62
CA ALA A 74 -1.67 -7.75 -6.35
C ALA A 74 -1.88 -7.56 -7.85
N GLN A 75 -2.97 -6.90 -8.24
CA GLN A 75 -3.25 -6.60 -9.64
C GLN A 75 -2.12 -5.80 -10.29
N ALA A 76 -1.61 -4.74 -9.64
CA ALA A 76 -0.57 -3.91 -10.23
C ALA A 76 0.72 -4.70 -10.47
N ILE A 77 1.16 -5.52 -9.51
CA ILE A 77 2.38 -6.33 -9.68
C ILE A 77 2.20 -7.46 -10.71
N ASP A 78 1.03 -8.10 -10.75
CA ASP A 78 0.72 -9.13 -11.74
C ASP A 78 0.74 -8.55 -13.15
N MET A 79 0.14 -7.36 -13.36
CA MET A 79 0.19 -6.67 -14.65
C MET A 79 1.63 -6.30 -15.06
N ILE A 80 2.48 -5.90 -14.11
CA ILE A 80 3.90 -5.63 -14.40
C ILE A 80 4.59 -6.93 -14.84
N ASN A 81 4.36 -8.02 -14.11
CA ASN A 81 4.97 -9.32 -14.41
C ASN A 81 4.53 -9.87 -15.76
N GLU A 82 3.24 -9.79 -16.09
CA GLU A 82 2.70 -10.27 -17.37
C GLU A 82 3.14 -9.41 -18.56
N ALA A 83 3.12 -8.08 -18.42
CA ALA A 83 3.40 -7.18 -19.54
C ALA A 83 4.90 -6.92 -19.75
N TYR A 84 5.71 -6.97 -18.68
CA TYR A 84 7.14 -6.58 -18.70
C TYR A 84 8.08 -7.67 -18.16
N GLY A 85 7.55 -8.80 -17.70
CA GLY A 85 8.31 -9.97 -17.25
C GLY A 85 8.79 -9.90 -15.80
N LEU A 86 9.28 -11.05 -15.32
CA LEU A 86 9.69 -11.25 -13.92
C LEU A 86 10.77 -10.27 -13.45
N ARG A 87 11.77 -9.97 -14.30
CA ARG A 87 12.85 -9.04 -13.93
C ARG A 87 12.31 -7.63 -13.66
N ALA A 88 11.36 -7.17 -14.47
CA ALA A 88 10.74 -5.86 -14.27
C ALA A 88 9.87 -5.84 -13.01
N ALA A 89 9.13 -6.93 -12.73
CA ALA A 89 8.35 -7.08 -11.51
C ALA A 89 9.25 -7.04 -10.25
N GLN A 90 10.35 -7.80 -10.24
CA GLN A 90 11.32 -7.80 -9.13
C GLN A 90 11.96 -6.43 -8.91
N ALA A 91 12.38 -5.75 -9.99
CA ALA A 91 12.89 -4.39 -9.90
C ALA A 91 11.83 -3.41 -9.35
N SER A 92 10.59 -3.56 -9.76
CA SER A 92 9.46 -2.74 -9.29
C SER A 92 9.17 -2.97 -7.80
N ILE A 93 9.23 -4.21 -7.33
CA ILE A 93 9.12 -4.56 -5.90
C ILE A 93 10.24 -3.88 -5.11
N PHE A 94 11.48 -3.95 -5.59
CA PHE A 94 12.62 -3.32 -4.93
C PHE A 94 12.47 -1.79 -4.87
N VAL A 95 12.11 -1.14 -5.98
CA VAL A 95 11.85 0.31 -6.01
C VAL A 95 10.74 0.68 -5.03
N ALA A 96 9.62 -0.03 -5.06
CA ALA A 96 8.52 0.21 -4.14
C ALA A 96 8.96 0.03 -2.68
N PHE A 97 9.72 -1.01 -2.36
CA PHE A 97 10.27 -1.22 -1.02
C PHE A 97 11.13 -0.04 -0.54
N VAL A 98 12.06 0.43 -1.36
CA VAL A 98 12.90 1.60 -1.03
C VAL A 98 12.03 2.84 -0.79
N THR A 99 11.00 3.07 -1.61
CA THR A 99 10.08 4.19 -1.39
C THR A 99 9.25 4.04 -0.11
N GLN A 100 8.92 2.81 0.32
CA GLN A 100 8.29 2.59 1.62
C GLN A 100 9.23 2.94 2.77
N VAL A 101 10.52 2.61 2.65
CA VAL A 101 11.54 3.02 3.62
C VAL A 101 11.58 4.53 3.73
N LEU A 102 11.59 5.23 2.60
CA LEU A 102 11.57 6.70 2.57
C LEU A 102 10.29 7.28 3.21
N LEU A 103 9.12 6.69 2.96
CA LEU A 103 7.86 7.10 3.59
C LEU A 103 7.95 7.03 5.12
N VAL A 104 8.45 5.92 5.66
CA VAL A 104 8.62 5.75 7.11
C VAL A 104 9.61 6.76 7.68
N LEU A 105 10.72 7.03 6.98
CA LEU A 105 11.67 8.05 7.39
C LEU A 105 11.03 9.43 7.46
N PHE A 106 10.18 9.79 6.50
CA PHE A 106 9.43 11.06 6.54
C PHE A 106 8.41 11.11 7.67
N ILE A 107 7.68 10.01 7.91
CA ILE A 107 6.77 9.90 9.07
C ILE A 107 7.55 10.12 10.38
N LEU A 108 8.69 9.46 10.54
CA LEU A 108 9.55 9.61 11.72
C LEU A 108 10.10 11.03 11.86
N LEU A 109 10.51 11.65 10.75
CA LEU A 109 11.01 13.02 10.76
C LEU A 109 9.94 13.98 11.29
N VAL A 110 8.74 13.97 10.70
CA VAL A 110 7.66 14.89 11.08
C VAL A 110 7.15 14.62 12.49
N ARG A 111 7.05 13.35 12.88
CA ARG A 111 6.62 12.94 14.22
C ARG A 111 7.53 13.47 15.35
N ASN A 112 8.82 13.67 15.09
CA ASN A 112 9.77 14.16 16.10
C ASN A 112 9.87 15.70 16.15
N LEU A 113 9.15 16.42 15.28
CA LEU A 113 9.10 17.88 15.36
C LEU A 113 8.19 18.33 16.52
N PRO A 114 8.52 19.44 17.19
CA PRO A 114 7.66 19.97 18.23
C PRO A 114 6.32 20.42 17.63
N PRO A 115 5.17 20.06 18.24
CA PRO A 115 3.87 20.49 17.77
C PRO A 115 3.68 21.99 18.00
N ALA A 116 2.93 22.63 17.11
CA ALA A 116 2.49 24.00 17.34
C ALA A 116 1.46 24.05 18.49
N PRO A 117 1.40 25.13 19.30
CA PRO A 117 0.47 25.22 20.43
C PRO A 117 -1.03 25.10 20.08
N PHE A 118 -1.38 25.34 18.81
CA PHE A 118 -2.74 25.24 18.28
C PHE A 118 -3.05 23.90 17.59
N PHE A 119 -2.08 22.98 17.51
CA PHE A 119 -2.31 21.65 16.97
C PHE A 119 -2.93 20.74 18.04
N ALA A 120 -4.25 20.59 18.00
CA ALA A 120 -5.01 19.86 19.02
C ALA A 120 -4.83 18.34 18.96
N ASP A 121 -4.48 17.78 17.80
CA ASP A 121 -4.49 16.33 17.54
C ASP A 121 -3.13 15.65 17.79
N GLU A 122 -2.20 16.27 18.52
CA GLU A 122 -0.85 15.74 18.73
C GLU A 122 -0.85 14.32 19.32
N GLU A 123 -1.67 14.06 20.34
CA GLU A 123 -1.74 12.73 20.95
C GLU A 123 -2.26 11.67 19.96
N ALA A 124 -3.24 12.03 19.12
CA ALA A 124 -3.76 11.15 18.08
C ALA A 124 -2.71 10.90 16.99
N TRP A 125 -2.03 11.96 16.55
CA TRP A 125 -0.93 11.90 15.58
C TRP A 125 0.17 10.95 16.04
N GLN A 126 0.67 11.12 17.26
CA GLN A 126 1.70 10.26 17.84
C GLN A 126 1.24 8.81 17.91
N ARG A 127 0.01 8.53 18.37
CA ARG A 127 -0.51 7.15 18.47
C ARG A 127 -0.62 6.47 17.11
N ILE A 128 -1.26 7.11 16.14
CA ILE A 128 -1.49 6.55 14.79
C ILE A 128 -0.15 6.22 14.11
N PHE A 129 0.78 7.17 14.08
CA PHE A 129 2.03 7.00 13.35
C PHE A 129 3.05 6.14 14.10
N THR A 130 3.01 6.08 15.44
CA THR A 130 3.80 5.07 16.19
C THR A 130 3.33 3.66 15.87
N GLN A 131 2.01 3.44 15.83
CA GLN A 131 1.44 2.15 15.47
C GLN A 131 1.80 1.78 14.02
N GLY A 132 1.67 2.72 13.08
CA GLY A 132 2.02 2.52 11.67
C GLY A 132 3.49 2.11 11.50
N VAL A 133 4.43 2.83 12.12
CA VAL A 133 5.87 2.49 12.06
C VAL A 133 6.15 1.08 12.58
N ARG A 134 5.51 0.67 13.68
CA ARG A 134 5.69 -0.68 14.25
C ARG A 134 5.19 -1.77 13.30
N ILE A 135 4.01 -1.57 12.69
CA ILE A 135 3.42 -2.52 11.73
C ILE A 135 4.33 -2.64 10.50
N THR A 136 4.81 -1.51 9.97
CA THR A 136 5.71 -1.51 8.82
C THR A 136 7.04 -2.20 9.14
N ALA A 137 7.66 -1.92 10.29
CA ALA A 137 8.90 -2.56 10.70
C ALA A 137 8.76 -4.08 10.84
N ALA A 138 7.65 -4.56 11.44
CA ALA A 138 7.35 -5.98 11.52
C ALA A 138 7.17 -6.61 10.13
N SER A 139 6.50 -5.90 9.21
CA SER A 139 6.27 -6.36 7.84
C SER A 139 7.58 -6.48 7.04
N TRP A 140 8.50 -5.53 7.21
CA TRP A 140 9.83 -5.61 6.59
C TRP A 140 10.68 -6.73 7.17
N ALA A 141 10.65 -6.93 8.49
CA ALA A 141 11.34 -8.06 9.11
C ALA A 141 10.81 -9.39 8.55
N ALA A 142 9.49 -9.56 8.47
CA ALA A 142 8.87 -10.74 7.85
C ALA A 142 9.28 -10.89 6.38
N PHE A 143 9.23 -9.81 5.59
CA PHE A 143 9.63 -9.83 4.19
C PHE A 143 11.09 -10.26 4.00
N LEU A 144 12.02 -9.68 4.78
CA LEU A 144 13.44 -10.02 4.72
C LEU A 144 13.68 -11.48 5.14
N ILE A 145 13.04 -11.94 6.22
CA ILE A 145 13.14 -13.33 6.69
C ILE A 145 12.63 -14.28 5.61
N CYS A 146 11.45 -14.03 5.03
CA CYS A 146 10.91 -14.85 3.94
C CYS A 146 11.84 -14.86 2.74
N GLN A 147 12.35 -13.70 2.30
CA GLN A 147 13.32 -13.67 1.20
C GLN A 147 14.61 -14.43 1.50
N THR A 148 15.11 -14.41 2.74
CA THR A 148 16.32 -15.18 3.09
C THR A 148 16.09 -16.69 3.19
N ILE A 149 14.84 -17.13 3.36
CA ILE A 149 14.47 -18.54 3.45
C ILE A 149 14.06 -19.11 2.10
N ASP A 150 13.38 -18.32 1.26
CA ASP A 150 12.93 -18.70 -0.10
C ASP A 150 13.99 -18.47 -1.19
N ALA A 151 15.08 -17.76 -0.89
CA ALA A 151 16.23 -17.61 -1.80
C ALA A 151 17.20 -18.80 -1.70
#